data_AF-A0A1W9RBU9-F1
#
_entry.id   AF-A0A1W9RBU9-F1
#
_cell.length_a   1.000
_cell.length_b   1.000
_cell.length_c   1.000
_cell.angle_alpha   90.00
_cell.angle_beta   90.00
_cell.angle_gamma   90.00
#
_symmetry.space_group_name_H-M   'P 1'
#
loop_
_entity.id
_entity.type
_entity.pdbx_description
1 polymer ?
#
loop_
_entity_poly.entity_id
_entity_poly.type
_entity_poly.pdbx_seq_one_letter_code
_entity_poly.pdbx_strand_id
1 'polypeptide(L)'
;MFYLWGFIISFSYFFGNIIVGTFFNFGIGVAFRALSIPFIIRVPIAVISIVALAFIGKYSVRHILISFNSYFIKINPDQLKSLLHAQLLDPFFFGNIIIFLLKIPYHAEFNFLDTLTLFWLGVLIIPVYIANKQTGTVNFKRNNKRFELQAKPLLLLIILILAFRIGLSYGLQV
;
A
#
# COMPACT_ATOMS: atom_id res chain seq x y z
N MET A 1 5.10 5.28 12.11
CA MET A 1 4.06 5.74 11.18
C MET A 1 4.54 5.83 9.75
N PHE A 2 5.58 6.62 9.46
CA PHE A 2 6.09 6.79 8.09
C PHE A 2 6.38 5.47 7.35
N TYR A 3 7.15 4.56 7.95
CA TYR A 3 7.45 3.26 7.32
C TYR A 3 6.22 2.39 7.08
N LEU A 4 5.22 2.43 7.98
CA LEU A 4 3.99 1.66 7.79
C LEU A 4 3.22 2.19 6.58
N TRP A 5 3.02 3.50 6.52
CA TRP A 5 2.31 4.12 5.40
C TRP A 5 3.09 4.03 4.09
N GLY A 6 4.41 4.12 4.12
CA GLY A 6 5.26 3.84 2.97
C GLY A 6 5.07 2.41 2.45
N PHE A 7 5.01 1.42 3.34
CA PHE A 7 4.68 0.04 2.99
C PHE A 7 3.28 -0.07 2.37
N ILE A 8 2.25 0.46 3.04
CA ILE A 8 0.86 0.39 2.56
C ILE A 8 0.73 1.04 1.18
N ILE A 9 1.22 2.28 1.03
CA ILE A 9 1.14 3.03 -0.22
C ILE A 9 1.91 2.30 -1.33
N SER A 10 3.11 1.77 -1.05
CA SER A 10 3.91 1.09 -2.08
C SER A 10 3.20 -0.13 -2.65
N PHE A 11 2.65 -1.00 -1.79
CA PHE A 11 1.93 -2.18 -2.24
C PHE A 11 0.61 -1.83 -2.92
N SER A 12 -0.15 -0.89 -2.36
CA SER A 12 -1.40 -0.45 -2.97
C SER A 12 -1.18 0.25 -4.30
N TYR A 13 -0.12 1.04 -4.46
CA TYR A 13 0.20 1.68 -5.72
C TYR A 13 0.69 0.68 -6.76
N PHE A 14 1.54 -0.27 -6.37
CA PHE A 14 2.03 -1.32 -7.27
C PHE A 14 0.88 -2.18 -7.81
N PHE A 15 0.08 -2.80 -6.93
CA PHE A 15 -1.05 -3.64 -7.35
C PHE A 15 -2.18 -2.82 -7.95
N GLY A 16 -2.46 -1.62 -7.42
CA GLY A 16 -3.45 -0.70 -7.98
C GLY A 16 -3.15 -0.33 -9.43
N ASN A 17 -1.88 -0.08 -9.78
CA ASN A 17 -1.48 0.17 -11.16
C ASN A 17 -1.66 -1.04 -12.07
N ILE A 18 -1.45 -2.27 -11.58
CA ILE A 18 -1.72 -3.49 -12.35
C ILE A 18 -3.23 -3.62 -12.60
N ILE A 19 -4.04 -3.37 -11.59
CA ILE A 19 -5.50 -3.49 -11.66
C ILE A 19 -6.06 -2.41 -12.60
N VAL A 20 -5.77 -1.13 -12.37
CA VAL A 20 -6.24 -0.03 -13.22
C VAL A 20 -5.65 -0.14 -14.62
N GLY A 21 -4.37 -0.47 -14.75
CA GLY A 21 -3.69 -0.60 -16.04
C GLY A 21 -4.26 -1.71 -16.91
N THR A 22 -4.76 -2.79 -16.32
CA THR A 22 -5.48 -3.86 -17.04
C THR A 22 -6.67 -3.32 -17.84
N PHE A 23 -7.42 -2.37 -17.28
CA PHE A 23 -8.64 -1.82 -17.89
C PHE A 23 -8.40 -0.57 -18.75
N PHE A 24 -7.46 0.30 -18.34
CA PHE A 24 -7.34 1.65 -18.92
C PHE A 24 -6.06 1.88 -19.75
N ASN A 25 -5.28 0.83 -20.05
CA ASN A 25 -4.00 0.94 -20.77
C ASN A 25 -3.05 2.03 -20.19
N PHE A 26 -3.11 2.24 -18.88
CA PHE A 26 -2.32 3.23 -18.15
C PHE A 26 -1.28 2.56 -17.25
N GLY A 27 -0.13 3.20 -17.04
CA GLY A 27 0.97 2.63 -16.26
C GLY A 27 1.42 1.29 -16.85
N ILE A 28 1.32 0.21 -16.05
CA ILE A 28 1.59 -1.16 -16.51
C ILE A 28 0.69 -1.58 -17.69
N GLY A 29 -0.50 -0.99 -17.83
CA GLY A 29 -1.39 -1.22 -18.97
C GLY A 29 -0.77 -0.88 -20.32
N VAL A 30 0.13 0.11 -20.36
CA VAL A 30 0.90 0.45 -21.57
C VAL A 30 1.82 -0.71 -21.96
N ALA A 31 2.48 -1.34 -20.99
CA ALA A 31 3.32 -2.50 -21.23
C ALA A 31 2.49 -3.70 -21.74
N PHE A 32 1.29 -3.94 -21.20
CA PHE A 32 0.40 -4.98 -21.72
C PHE A 32 -0.04 -4.72 -23.16
N ARG A 33 -0.24 -3.45 -23.52
CA ARG A 33 -0.54 -3.05 -24.90
C ARG A 33 0.66 -3.26 -25.81
N ALA A 34 1.86 -2.87 -25.38
CA ALA A 34 3.09 -3.05 -26.14
C ALA A 34 3.39 -4.53 -26.42
N LEU A 35 3.14 -5.40 -25.43
CA LEU A 35 3.26 -6.85 -25.56
C LEU A 35 2.06 -7.52 -26.26
N SER A 36 1.10 -6.75 -26.76
CA SER A 36 -0.11 -7.25 -27.43
C SER A 36 -0.88 -8.30 -26.61
N ILE A 37 -0.85 -8.19 -25.28
CA ILE A 37 -1.55 -9.13 -24.40
C ILE A 37 -3.06 -8.92 -24.57
N PRO A 38 -3.84 -9.94 -24.96
CA PRO A 38 -5.29 -9.84 -25.11
C PRO A 38 -5.98 -9.47 -23.80
N PHE A 39 -7.07 -8.68 -23.88
CA PHE A 39 -7.84 -8.26 -22.69
C PHE A 39 -8.28 -9.43 -21.80
N ILE A 40 -8.68 -10.56 -22.41
CA ILE A 40 -9.10 -11.77 -21.69
C ILE A 40 -8.00 -12.33 -20.78
N ILE A 41 -6.72 -12.17 -21.13
CA ILE A 41 -5.58 -12.61 -20.31
C ILE A 41 -5.27 -11.60 -19.20
N ARG A 42 -5.54 -10.32 -19.43
CA ARG A 42 -5.29 -9.26 -18.43
C ARG A 42 -6.25 -9.34 -17.25
N VAL A 43 -7.51 -9.76 -17.49
CA VAL A 43 -8.52 -9.89 -16.42
C VAL A 43 -8.07 -10.82 -15.28
N PRO A 44 -7.59 -12.05 -15.54
CA PRO A 44 -6.97 -12.89 -14.51
C PRO A 44 -5.84 -12.21 -13.74
N ILE A 45 -4.99 -11.43 -14.42
CA ILE A 45 -3.87 -10.70 -13.77
C ILE A 45 -4.40 -9.66 -12.77
N ALA A 46 -5.45 -8.92 -13.14
CA ALA A 46 -6.11 -7.99 -12.21
C ALA A 46 -6.74 -8.73 -11.02
N VAL A 47 -7.41 -9.86 -11.24
CA VAL A 47 -7.99 -10.68 -10.15
C VAL A 47 -6.90 -11.17 -9.20
N ILE A 48 -5.80 -11.72 -9.73
CA ILE A 48 -4.65 -12.16 -8.92
C ILE A 48 -4.09 -10.99 -8.11
N SER A 49 -4.00 -9.80 -8.71
CA SER A 49 -3.51 -8.58 -8.03
C SER A 49 -4.42 -8.14 -6.88
N ILE A 50 -5.74 -8.19 -7.06
CA ILE A 50 -6.72 -7.90 -6.00
C ILE A 50 -6.57 -8.90 -4.85
N VAL A 51 -6.50 -10.20 -5.17
CA VAL A 51 -6.33 -11.27 -4.17
C VAL A 51 -5.01 -11.11 -3.42
N ALA A 52 -3.91 -10.83 -4.13
CA ALA A 52 -2.61 -10.59 -3.52
C ALA A 52 -2.65 -9.39 -2.58
N LEU A 53 -3.28 -8.28 -2.98
CA LEU A 53 -3.41 -7.08 -2.16
C LEU A 53 -4.24 -7.34 -0.89
N ALA A 54 -5.35 -8.06 -1.01
CA ALA A 54 -6.17 -8.44 0.14
C ALA A 54 -5.43 -9.40 1.08
N PHE A 55 -4.67 -10.35 0.53
CA PHE A 55 -3.84 -11.27 1.29
C PHE A 55 -2.75 -10.51 2.06
N ILE A 56 -2.04 -9.59 1.41
CA ILE A 56 -1.06 -8.73 2.06
C ILE A 56 -1.70 -7.96 3.21
N GLY A 57 -2.89 -7.37 3.01
CA GLY A 57 -3.65 -6.73 4.07
C GLY A 57 -3.88 -7.65 5.28
N LYS A 58 -4.40 -8.86 5.04
CA LYS A 58 -4.64 -9.86 6.10
C LYS A 58 -3.39 -10.21 6.90
N TYR A 59 -2.24 -10.43 6.23
CA TYR A 59 -0.99 -10.80 6.91
C TYR A 59 -0.28 -9.61 7.56
N SER A 60 -0.58 -8.38 7.12
CA SER A 60 -0.01 -7.15 7.68
C SER A 60 -0.55 -6.81 9.07
N VAL A 61 -1.66 -7.42 9.49
CA VAL A 61 -2.31 -7.18 10.79
C VAL A 61 -1.31 -7.24 11.95
N ARG A 62 -0.49 -8.29 12.02
CA ARG A 62 0.49 -8.44 13.10
C ARG A 62 1.53 -7.32 13.09
N HIS A 63 1.99 -6.90 11.91
CA HIS A 63 2.96 -5.83 11.77
C HIS A 63 2.37 -4.46 12.14
N ILE A 64 1.11 -4.22 11.78
CA ILE A 64 0.36 -3.04 12.20
C ILE A 64 0.21 -3.03 13.73
N LEU A 65 -0.16 -4.16 14.34
CA LEU A 65 -0.26 -4.26 15.80
C LEU A 65 1.06 -3.96 16.50
N ILE A 66 2.18 -4.49 15.98
CA ILE A 66 3.52 -4.22 16.51
C ILE A 66 3.85 -2.72 16.46
N SER A 67 3.34 -1.97 15.48
CA SER A 67 3.58 -0.53 15.41
C SER A 67 3.02 0.25 16.60
N PHE A 68 2.03 -0.30 17.30
CA PHE A 68 1.47 0.30 18.52
C PHE A 68 2.33 0.09 19.77
N ASN A 69 3.27 -0.87 19.76
CA ASN A 69 4.18 -1.15 20.87
C ASN A 69 5.02 0.06 21.27
N SER A 70 5.24 1.01 20.35
CA SER A 70 5.92 2.27 20.65
C SER A 70 5.13 3.18 21.59
N TYR A 71 3.80 3.02 21.67
CA TYR A 71 2.90 3.91 22.42
C TYR A 71 2.27 3.24 23.64
N PHE A 72 2.00 1.93 23.58
CA PHE A 72 1.29 1.20 24.63
C PHE A 72 1.99 -0.09 25.03
N ILE A 73 1.93 -0.42 26.31
CA ILE A 73 2.41 -1.71 26.86
C ILE A 73 1.35 -2.80 26.69
N LYS A 74 0.08 -2.42 26.83
CA LYS A 74 -1.10 -3.27 26.69
C LYS A 74 -2.19 -2.49 25.97
N ILE A 75 -2.89 -3.17 25.05
CA ILE A 75 -4.03 -2.59 24.34
C ILE A 75 -5.26 -3.46 24.56
N ASN A 76 -6.34 -2.82 25.02
CA ASN A 76 -7.66 -3.45 25.10
C ASN A 76 -8.36 -3.40 23.73
N PRO A 77 -9.28 -4.34 23.43
CA PRO A 77 -9.97 -4.40 22.13
C PRO A 77 -10.67 -3.09 21.72
N ASP A 78 -11.27 -2.37 22.68
CA ASP A 78 -11.95 -1.10 22.40
C ASP A 78 -10.97 0.00 21.98
N GLN A 79 -9.81 0.05 22.66
CA GLN A 79 -8.73 0.97 22.32
C GLN A 79 -8.10 0.61 20.98
N LEU A 80 -7.95 -0.68 20.68
CA LEU A 80 -7.41 -1.15 19.41
C LEU A 80 -8.25 -0.65 18.23
N LYS A 81 -9.58 -0.70 18.34
CA LYS A 81 -10.47 -0.20 17.29
C LYS A 81 -10.23 1.29 17.03
N SER A 82 -10.20 2.11 18.09
CA SER A 82 -9.94 3.55 17.97
C SER A 82 -8.57 3.84 17.37
N LEU A 83 -7.56 3.07 17.74
CA LEU A 83 -6.20 3.23 17.24
C LEU A 83 -6.07 2.85 15.76
N LEU A 84 -6.75 1.79 15.33
CA LEU A 84 -6.83 1.42 13.91
C LEU A 84 -7.55 2.48 13.08
N HIS A 85 -8.59 3.12 13.63
CA HIS A 85 -9.26 4.25 12.98
C HIS A 85 -8.28 5.39 12.73
N ALA A 86 -7.65 5.88 13.80
CA ALA A 86 -6.71 6.99 13.73
C ALA A 86 -5.47 6.71 12.86
N GLN A 87 -4.98 5.46 12.82
CA GLN A 87 -3.76 5.11 12.10
C GLN A 87 -3.99 4.68 10.64
N LEU A 88 -5.15 4.12 10.30
CA LEU A 88 -5.40 3.55 8.97
C LEU A 88 -6.58 4.21 8.25
N LEU A 89 -7.76 4.26 8.88
CA LEU A 89 -8.99 4.72 8.22
C LEU A 89 -9.00 6.24 8.03
N ASP A 90 -8.67 7.00 9.07
CA ASP A 90 -8.67 8.46 8.98
C ASP A 90 -7.66 8.93 7.93
N PRO A 91 -6.38 8.51 7.93
CA PRO A 91 -5.45 8.98 6.92
C PRO A 91 -5.75 8.41 5.53
N PHE A 92 -6.44 7.26 5.42
CA PHE A 92 -6.95 6.77 4.14
C PHE A 92 -8.00 7.73 3.57
N PHE A 93 -9.05 8.05 4.33
CA PHE A 93 -10.13 8.91 3.84
C PHE A 93 -9.65 10.35 3.64
N PHE A 94 -9.02 10.96 4.65
CA PHE A 94 -8.51 12.32 4.54
C PHE A 94 -7.42 12.43 3.47
N GLY A 95 -6.50 11.47 3.41
CA GLY A 95 -5.45 11.46 2.39
C GLY A 95 -6.02 11.36 0.96
N ASN A 96 -6.98 10.47 0.72
CA ASN A 96 -7.62 10.35 -0.60
C ASN A 96 -8.42 11.60 -0.96
N ILE A 97 -9.18 12.17 -0.01
CA ILE A 97 -9.95 13.41 -0.24
C ILE A 97 -9.00 14.57 -0.57
N ILE A 98 -7.93 14.75 0.20
CA ILE A 98 -6.94 15.81 -0.04
C ILE A 98 -6.29 15.63 -1.41
N ILE A 99 -5.82 14.43 -1.75
CA ILE A 99 -5.20 14.17 -3.05
C ILE A 99 -6.19 14.41 -4.19
N PHE A 100 -7.45 14.01 -4.01
CA PHE A 100 -8.50 14.24 -4.99
C PHE A 100 -8.73 15.74 -5.21
N LEU A 101 -8.88 16.53 -4.14
CA LEU A 101 -9.07 17.98 -4.23
C LEU A 101 -7.87 18.69 -4.87
N LEU A 102 -6.64 18.29 -4.53
CA LEU A 102 -5.42 18.89 -5.07
C LEU A 102 -5.23 18.70 -6.58
N LYS A 103 -5.94 17.73 -7.17
CA LYS A 103 -5.83 17.39 -8.60
C LYS A 103 -6.95 17.98 -9.46
N ILE A 104 -7.89 18.71 -8.87
CA ILE A 104 -8.89 19.49 -9.62
C ILE A 104 -8.20 20.72 -10.25
N PRO A 105 -8.43 21.05 -11.54
CA PRO A 105 -9.37 20.44 -12.49
C PRO A 105 -8.80 19.31 -13.35
N TYR A 106 -7.48 19.13 -13.36
CA TYR A 106 -6.73 18.19 -14.22
C TYR A 106 -7.13 16.72 -14.04
N HIS A 107 -7.90 16.39 -13.00
CA HIS A 107 -8.40 15.06 -12.74
C HIS A 107 -9.16 14.43 -13.90
N ALA A 108 -9.97 15.22 -14.59
CA ALA A 108 -10.77 14.77 -15.74
C ALA A 108 -9.89 14.48 -16.96
N GLU A 109 -8.80 15.24 -17.14
CA GLU A 109 -7.86 15.05 -18.26
C GLU A 109 -7.16 13.69 -18.22
N PHE A 110 -6.89 13.18 -17.00
CA PHE A 110 -6.27 11.87 -16.78
C PHE A 110 -7.27 10.77 -16.40
N ASN A 111 -8.56 10.91 -16.77
CA ASN A 111 -9.61 9.91 -16.52
C ASN A 111 -9.66 9.38 -15.06
N PHE A 112 -9.30 10.21 -14.08
CA PHE A 112 -9.27 9.82 -12.66
C PHE A 112 -8.37 8.61 -12.32
N LEU A 113 -7.42 8.24 -13.18
CA LEU A 113 -6.65 7.00 -13.09
C LEU A 113 -5.82 6.89 -11.80
N ASP A 114 -5.25 8.01 -11.37
CA ASP A 114 -4.49 8.06 -10.11
C ASP A 114 -5.38 7.86 -8.89
N THR A 115 -6.59 8.44 -8.89
CA THR A 115 -7.56 8.26 -7.79
C THR A 115 -8.08 6.84 -7.76
N LEU A 116 -8.36 6.25 -8.92
CA LEU A 116 -8.72 4.83 -9.01
C LEU A 116 -7.60 3.94 -8.48
N THR A 117 -6.34 4.28 -8.76
CA THR A 117 -5.18 3.55 -8.22
C THR A 117 -5.11 3.66 -6.71
N LEU A 118 -5.29 4.85 -6.16
CA LEU A 118 -5.28 5.09 -4.71
C LEU A 118 -6.48 4.46 -4.00
N PHE A 119 -7.63 4.35 -4.68
CA PHE A 119 -8.82 3.70 -4.12
C PHE A 119 -8.55 2.24 -3.73
N TRP A 120 -7.64 1.55 -4.44
CA TRP A 120 -7.23 0.18 -4.12
C TRP A 120 -6.52 0.04 -2.77
N LEU A 121 -6.10 1.15 -2.11
CA LEU A 121 -5.72 1.10 -0.69
C LEU A 121 -6.80 0.46 0.18
N GLY A 122 -8.08 0.69 -0.14
CA GLY A 122 -9.20 0.13 0.61
C GLY A 122 -9.15 -1.40 0.66
N VAL A 123 -8.75 -2.06 -0.43
CA VAL A 123 -8.63 -3.52 -0.50
C VAL A 123 -7.53 -4.07 0.41
N LEU A 124 -6.50 -3.28 0.71
CA LEU A 124 -5.49 -3.64 1.70
C LEU A 124 -6.00 -3.39 3.13
N ILE A 125 -6.68 -2.26 3.36
CA ILE A 125 -7.11 -1.84 4.71
C ILE A 125 -8.31 -2.66 5.23
N ILE A 126 -9.27 -3.02 4.38
CA ILE A 126 -10.49 -3.74 4.80
C ILE A 126 -10.15 -5.09 5.49
N PRO A 127 -9.31 -5.97 4.91
CA PRO A 127 -8.91 -7.22 5.57
C PRO A 127 -8.22 -7.01 6.92
N VAL A 128 -7.45 -5.93 7.08
CA VAL A 128 -6.81 -5.60 8.36
C VAL A 128 -7.87 -5.38 9.44
N TYR A 129 -8.93 -4.65 9.11
CA TYR A 129 -10.00 -4.34 10.06
C TYR A 129 -10.85 -5.58 10.40
N ILE A 130 -11.15 -6.42 9.41
CA ILE A 130 -11.89 -7.67 9.61
C ILE A 130 -11.11 -8.63 10.50
N ALA A 131 -9.82 -8.82 10.24
CA ALA A 131 -8.97 -9.74 10.99
C ALA A 131 -8.72 -9.29 12.44
N ASN A 132 -8.65 -7.98 12.71
CA ASN A 132 -8.44 -7.45 14.06
C ASN A 132 -9.65 -7.61 14.99
N LYS A 133 -10.86 -7.85 14.48
CA LYS A 133 -12.02 -8.13 15.35
C LYS A 133 -11.85 -9.43 16.15
N GLN A 134 -10.94 -10.31 15.74
CA GLN A 134 -10.70 -11.60 16.38
C GLN A 134 -9.55 -11.58 17.39
N THR A 135 -8.80 -10.47 17.47
CA THR A 135 -7.68 -10.35 18.41
C THR A 135 -8.18 -9.84 19.77
N GLY A 136 -7.96 -10.64 20.82
CA GLY A 136 -8.17 -10.24 22.21
C GLY A 136 -7.16 -9.20 22.68
N THR A 137 -7.00 -9.05 24.00
CA THR A 137 -6.02 -8.10 24.57
C THR A 137 -4.60 -8.40 24.09
N VAL A 138 -3.91 -7.38 23.57
CA VAL A 138 -2.54 -7.50 23.06
C VAL A 138 -1.58 -6.96 24.12
N ASN A 139 -0.74 -7.84 24.66
CA ASN A 139 0.34 -7.46 25.57
C ASN A 139 1.66 -7.43 24.80
N PHE A 140 2.35 -6.29 24.83
CA PHE A 140 3.64 -6.17 24.19
C PHE A 140 4.76 -6.48 25.18
N LYS A 141 5.62 -7.44 24.83
CA LYS A 141 6.88 -7.64 25.54
C LYS A 141 7.85 -6.55 25.12
N ARG A 142 7.96 -5.48 25.93
CA ARG A 142 8.91 -4.39 25.68
C ARG A 142 10.32 -4.89 25.98
N ASN A 143 11.02 -5.32 24.94
CA ASN A 143 12.45 -5.57 25.05
C ASN A 143 13.14 -4.19 25.00
N ASN A 144 13.84 -3.80 26.07
CA ASN A 144 14.50 -2.49 26.19
C ASN A 144 15.75 -2.34 25.28
N LYS A 145 15.78 -3.11 24.18
CA LYS A 145 16.84 -3.03 23.19
C LYS A 145 16.68 -1.69 22.47
N ARG A 146 17.73 -0.86 22.52
CA ARG A 146 17.82 0.36 21.72
C ARG A 146 17.62 -0.04 20.25
N PHE A 147 16.84 0.75 19.52
CA PHE A 147 16.59 0.50 18.10
C PHE A 147 17.90 0.66 17.35
N GLU A 148 18.56 -0.45 17.05
CA GLU A 148 19.75 -0.48 16.21
C GLU A 148 19.30 -0.55 14.76
N LEU A 149 19.51 0.55 14.03
CA LEU A 149 19.33 0.58 12.59
C LEU A 149 20.27 -0.46 11.97
N GLN A 150 19.68 -1.56 11.50
CA GLN A 150 20.46 -2.57 10.79
C GLN A 150 20.86 -1.99 9.42
N ALA A 151 22.16 -1.81 9.22
CA ALA A 151 22.70 -1.21 7.99
C ALA A 151 22.37 -2.01 6.73
N LYS A 152 22.21 -3.34 6.85
CA LYS A 152 21.94 -4.25 5.72
C LYS A 152 20.65 -3.92 4.95
N PRO A 153 19.46 -3.86 5.58
CA PRO A 153 18.23 -3.49 4.87
C PRO A 153 18.25 -2.05 4.35
N LEU A 154 18.92 -1.13 5.04
CA LEU A 154 19.09 0.25 4.58
C LEU A 154 19.92 0.32 3.28
N LEU A 155 21.05 -0.39 3.26
CA LEU A 155 21.91 -0.50 2.06
C LEU A 155 21.15 -1.13 0.90
N LEU A 156 20.41 -2.22 1.15
CA LEU A 156 19.62 -2.89 0.12
C LEU A 156 18.54 -1.97 -0.47
N LEU A 157 17.88 -1.15 0.36
CA LEU A 157 16.93 -0.13 -0.08
C LEU A 157 17.61 0.91 -0.98
N ILE A 158 18.77 1.43 -0.56
CA ILE A 158 19.53 2.43 -1.34
C ILE A 158 19.95 1.86 -2.70
N ILE A 159 20.47 0.62 -2.72
CA ILE A 159 20.86 -0.07 -3.95
C ILE A 159 19.65 -0.23 -4.89
N LEU A 160 18.51 -0.66 -4.37
CA LEU A 160 17.28 -0.79 -5.17
C LEU A 160 16.84 0.55 -5.75
N ILE A 161 16.84 1.63 -4.96
CA ILE A 161 16.49 2.97 -5.43
C ILE A 161 17.41 3.41 -6.57
N LEU A 162 18.73 3.20 -6.42
CA LEU A 162 19.70 3.56 -7.46
C LEU A 162 19.53 2.71 -8.72
N ALA A 163 19.33 1.40 -8.57
CA ALA A 163 19.11 0.48 -9.69
C ALA A 163 17.84 0.87 -10.48
N PHE A 164 16.74 1.17 -9.78
CA PHE A 164 15.50 1.66 -10.41
C PHE A 164 15.74 2.98 -11.13
N ARG A 165 16.45 3.93 -10.51
CA ARG A 165 16.69 5.25 -11.10
C ARG A 165 17.56 5.17 -12.36
N ILE A 166 18.62 4.37 -12.34
CA ILE A 166 19.52 4.19 -13.47
C ILE A 166 18.80 3.43 -14.60
N GLY A 167 18.15 2.30 -14.28
CA GLY A 167 17.43 1.50 -15.26
C GLY A 167 16.31 2.26 -15.97
N LEU A 168 15.56 3.09 -15.23
CA LEU A 168 14.50 3.93 -15.81
C LEU A 168 15.06 5.13 -16.59
N SER A 169 16.24 5.65 -16.24
CA SER A 169 16.87 6.75 -17.00
C SER A 169 17.26 6.34 -18.42
N TYR A 170 17.73 5.10 -18.60
CA TYR A 170 18.04 4.56 -19.92
C TYR A 170 16.78 4.23 -20.73
N GLY A 171 15.68 3.86 -20.08
CA GLY A 171 14.40 3.57 -20.75
C GLY A 171 13.61 4.79 -21.22
N LEU A 172 13.97 6.02 -20.80
CA LEU A 172 13.32 7.28 -21.19
C LEU A 172 14.05 8.02 -22.32
N GLN A 173 15.25 7.58 -22.70
CA GLN A 173 16.08 8.20 -23.75
C GLN A 173 15.99 7.49 -25.11
N VAL A 174 15.15 6.45 -25.23
CA VAL A 174 14.86 5.70 -26.46
C VAL A 174 13.38 5.83 -26.76
#